data_AF-A0A7X0LJY9-F1
#
_entry.id   AF-A0A7X0LJY9-F1
#
_cell.length_a   1.000
_cell.length_b   1.000
_cell.length_c   1.000
_cell.angle_alpha   90.00
_cell.angle_beta   90.00
_cell.angle_gamma   90.00
#
_symmetry.space_group_name_H-M   'P 1'
#
loop_
_entity.id
_entity.type
_entity.pdbx_description
1 polymer ?
#
loop_
_entity_poly.entity_id
_entity_poly.type
_entity_poly.pdbx_seq_one_letter_code
_entity_poly.pdbx_strand_id
1 'polypeptide(L)'
;MKIVFLDFDGVIRLSDGPPSPKSFRFNSEKIELVKELVQFAQAKLVVTSTWRELYGLERMIAEMNHAFQISDFNHDWMTPLLSVRTRKIRTEVPRGAEITTWLFVHSDIERYAILDDLSEAQFKGH
;
A
#
# COMPACT_ATOMS: atom_id res chain seq x y z
N MET A 1 -6.07 -7.04 15.89
CA MET A 1 -5.29 -7.42 14.68
C MET A 1 -4.18 -6.39 14.38
N LYS A 2 -3.07 -6.77 13.72
CA LYS A 2 -1.98 -5.84 13.31
C LYS A 2 -1.92 -5.64 11.80
N ILE A 3 -1.65 -4.41 11.35
CA ILE A 3 -1.63 -4.04 9.92
C ILE A 3 -0.29 -3.42 9.52
N VAL A 4 0.16 -3.72 8.30
CA VAL A 4 1.20 -2.96 7.60
C VAL A 4 0.56 -2.32 6.38
N PHE A 5 0.46 -1.00 6.40
CA PHE A 5 0.08 -0.20 5.24
C PHE A 5 1.29 -0.07 4.32
N LEU A 6 1.13 -0.50 3.07
CA LEU A 6 2.24 -0.64 2.13
C LEU A 6 2.01 0.21 0.87
N ASP A 7 2.88 1.21 0.68
CA ASP A 7 3.08 1.83 -0.62
C ASP A 7 4.06 1.01 -1.47
N PHE A 8 4.10 1.27 -2.78
CA PHE A 8 4.97 0.57 -3.71
C PHE A 8 6.10 1.46 -4.19
N ASP A 9 5.81 2.68 -4.62
CA ASP A 9 6.79 3.56 -5.24
C ASP A 9 7.77 4.04 -4.17
N GLY A 10 9.08 3.91 -4.44
CA GLY A 10 10.13 4.22 -3.46
C GLY A 10 10.26 3.20 -2.30
N VAL A 11 9.19 2.45 -1.99
CA VAL A 11 9.19 1.38 -0.99
C VAL A 11 9.69 0.08 -1.61
N ILE A 12 8.84 -0.73 -2.25
CA ILE A 12 9.22 -2.03 -2.84
C ILE A 12 9.46 -1.98 -4.36
N ARG A 13 9.03 -0.92 -5.05
CA ARG A 13 9.24 -0.74 -6.49
C ARG A 13 10.56 0.00 -6.75
N LEU A 14 11.27 -0.44 -7.77
CA LEU A 14 12.46 0.24 -8.27
C LEU A 14 12.07 1.59 -8.89
N SER A 15 12.78 2.64 -8.50
CA SER A 15 12.62 4.01 -9.00
C SER A 15 13.51 4.31 -10.20
N ASP A 16 14.10 3.28 -10.83
CA ASP A 16 15.06 3.42 -11.93
C ASP A 16 14.35 3.54 -13.29
N GLY A 17 13.70 4.68 -13.50
CA GLY A 17 13.12 5.06 -14.79
C GLY A 17 11.88 5.95 -14.67
N PRO A 18 11.38 6.49 -15.79
CA PRO A 18 10.14 7.25 -15.77
C PRO A 18 9.00 6.38 -15.21
N PRO A 19 8.17 6.90 -14.30
CA PRO A 19 7.05 6.15 -13.75
C PRO A 19 6.13 5.69 -14.88
N SER A 20 6.11 4.38 -15.11
CA SER A 20 5.23 3.73 -16.06
C SER A 20 4.40 2.71 -15.31
N PRO A 21 3.06 2.84 -15.29
CA PRO A 21 2.20 1.81 -14.73
C PRO A 21 2.33 0.47 -15.46
N LYS A 22 2.98 0.44 -16.64
CA LYS A 22 3.21 -0.79 -17.42
C LYS A 22 4.46 -1.56 -17.01
N SER A 23 5.33 -1.01 -16.14
CA SER A 23 6.56 -1.68 -15.72
C SER A 23 6.52 -1.96 -14.21
N PHE A 24 6.07 -3.16 -13.85
CA PHE A 24 6.12 -3.70 -12.49
C PHE A 24 7.54 -4.12 -12.11
N ARG A 25 8.46 -3.16 -12.05
CA ARG A 25 9.84 -3.42 -11.67
C ARG A 25 9.95 -3.38 -10.15
N PHE A 26 9.63 -4.49 -9.49
CA PHE A 26 9.81 -4.61 -8.05
C PHE A 26 11.23 -5.03 -7.68
N ASN A 27 11.68 -4.57 -6.51
CA ASN A 27 12.91 -5.00 -5.88
C ASN A 27 12.62 -6.24 -5.02
N SER A 28 13.19 -7.39 -5.41
CA SER A 28 12.97 -8.67 -4.72
C SER A 28 13.46 -8.68 -3.28
N GLU A 29 14.59 -8.03 -2.99
CA GLU A 29 15.14 -7.96 -1.62
C GLU A 29 14.20 -7.18 -0.70
N LYS A 30 13.68 -6.05 -1.18
CA LYS A 30 12.74 -5.24 -0.40
C LYS A 30 11.39 -5.94 -0.20
N ILE A 31 10.91 -6.66 -1.21
CA ILE A 31 9.71 -7.52 -1.07
C ILE A 31 9.92 -8.55 0.03
N GLU A 32 11.08 -9.24 0.03
CA GLU A 32 11.35 -10.27 1.04
C GLU A 32 11.44 -9.67 2.45
N LEU A 33 12.07 -8.50 2.61
CA LEU A 33 12.08 -7.79 3.90
C LEU A 33 10.67 -7.44 4.40
N VAL A 34 9.77 -6.98 3.50
CA VAL A 34 8.38 -6.72 3.87
C VAL A 34 7.66 -8.00 4.27
N LYS A 35 7.90 -9.09 3.54
CA LYS A 35 7.33 -10.41 3.85
C LYS A 35 7.79 -10.92 5.22
N GLU A 36 9.09 -10.88 5.49
CA GLU A 36 9.66 -11.24 6.79
C GLU A 36 9.06 -10.40 7.91
N LEU A 37 8.94 -9.08 7.71
CA LEU A 37 8.32 -8.17 8.68
C LEU A 37 6.87 -8.56 8.98
N VAL A 38 6.06 -8.81 7.94
CA VAL A 38 4.64 -9.17 8.08
C VAL A 38 4.49 -10.51 8.82
N GLN A 39 5.32 -11.50 8.47
CA GLN A 39 5.31 -12.81 9.12
C GLN A 39 5.74 -12.73 10.58
N PHE A 40 6.85 -12.04 10.86
CA PHE A 40 7.38 -11.85 12.20
C PHE A 40 6.39 -11.09 13.10
N ALA A 41 5.80 -10.02 12.58
CA ALA A 41 4.82 -9.23 13.32
C ALA A 41 3.46 -9.95 13.46
N GLN A 42 3.22 -11.03 12.71
CA GLN A 42 1.90 -11.64 12.53
C GLN A 42 0.87 -10.60 12.07
N ALA A 43 1.26 -9.76 11.12
CA ALA A 43 0.45 -8.68 10.58
C ALA A 43 -0.25 -9.10 9.27
N LYS A 44 -1.16 -8.27 8.80
CA LYS A 44 -1.72 -8.33 7.44
C LYS A 44 -1.36 -7.08 6.65
N LEU A 45 -1.26 -7.21 5.34
CA LEU A 45 -1.00 -6.11 4.43
C LEU A 45 -2.29 -5.38 4.05
N VAL A 46 -2.20 -4.05 3.95
CA VAL A 46 -3.19 -3.18 3.30
C VAL A 46 -2.46 -2.25 2.34
N VAL A 47 -2.89 -2.20 1.08
CA VAL A 47 -2.24 -1.40 0.03
C VAL A 47 -2.69 0.05 0.11
N THR A 48 -1.72 0.95 0.20
CA THR A 48 -1.90 2.41 0.14
C THR A 48 -1.51 2.99 -1.21
N SER A 49 -0.77 2.24 -2.03
CA SER A 49 -0.32 2.69 -3.34
C SER A 49 -1.45 2.95 -4.33
N THR A 50 -1.28 3.94 -5.21
CA THR A 50 -2.22 4.26 -6.30
C THR A 50 -2.34 3.13 -7.33
N TRP A 51 -1.43 2.16 -7.32
CA TRP A 51 -1.51 0.97 -8.17
C TRP A 51 -2.78 0.14 -7.90
N ARG A 52 -3.37 0.25 -6.70
CA ARG A 52 -4.69 -0.35 -6.38
C ARG A 52 -5.83 0.16 -7.27
N GLU A 53 -5.68 1.34 -7.88
CA GLU A 53 -6.65 1.90 -8.83
C GLU A 53 -6.65 1.16 -10.17
N LEU A 54 -5.51 0.56 -10.52
CA LEU A 54 -5.25 0.04 -11.85
C LEU A 54 -5.31 -1.48 -11.91
N TYR A 55 -5.05 -2.15 -10.78
CA TYR A 55 -4.85 -3.58 -10.72
C TYR A 55 -5.53 -4.20 -9.49
N GLY A 56 -6.15 -5.37 -9.69
CA GLY A 56 -6.63 -6.21 -8.60
C GLY A 56 -5.49 -6.92 -7.87
N LEU A 57 -5.80 -7.43 -6.68
CA LEU A 57 -4.83 -8.04 -5.76
C LEU A 57 -4.04 -9.19 -6.41
N GLU A 58 -4.71 -10.11 -7.10
CA GLU A 58 -4.09 -11.27 -7.73
C GLU A 58 -3.08 -10.86 -8.80
N ARG A 59 -3.41 -9.81 -9.58
CA ARG A 59 -2.50 -9.28 -10.59
C ARG A 59 -1.25 -8.68 -9.92
N MET A 60 -1.42 -7.92 -8.84
CA MET A 60 -0.28 -7.34 -8.12
C MET A 60 0.60 -8.42 -7.48
N ILE A 61 0.01 -9.46 -6.88
CA ILE A 61 0.74 -10.60 -6.35
C ILE A 61 1.56 -11.30 -7.44
N ALA A 62 0.96 -11.53 -8.62
CA ALA A 62 1.67 -12.14 -9.75
C ALA A 62 2.88 -11.30 -10.19
N GLU A 63 2.72 -9.98 -10.23
CA GLU A 63 3.80 -9.06 -10.59
C GLU A 63 4.89 -8.93 -9.52
N MET A 64 4.56 -9.24 -8.26
CA MET A 64 5.53 -9.43 -7.17
C MET A 64 6.11 -10.86 -7.14
N ASN A 65 6.11 -11.56 -8.28
CA ASN A 65 6.58 -12.94 -8.44
C ASN A 65 5.97 -13.93 -7.43
N HIS A 66 4.71 -13.73 -7.05
CA HIS A 66 4.02 -14.55 -6.05
C HIS A 66 4.72 -14.60 -4.68
N ALA A 67 5.49 -13.56 -4.33
CA ALA A 67 6.16 -13.49 -3.04
C ALA A 67 5.16 -13.51 -1.86
N PHE A 68 3.97 -12.95 -2.07
CA PHE A 68 2.85 -12.95 -1.13
C PHE A 68 1.74 -13.91 -1.57
N GLN A 69 0.96 -14.38 -0.60
CA GLN A 69 -0.30 -15.07 -0.79
C GLN A 69 -1.48 -14.10 -0.55
N ILE A 70 -2.66 -14.40 -1.08
CA ILE A 70 -3.89 -13.62 -0.79
C ILE A 70 -4.12 -13.53 0.72
N SER A 71 -3.82 -14.61 1.44
CA SER A 71 -3.92 -14.69 2.90
C SER A 71 -2.97 -13.74 3.64
N ASP A 72 -1.92 -13.21 3.01
CA ASP A 72 -1.03 -12.23 3.64
C ASP A 72 -1.67 -10.83 3.72
N PHE A 73 -2.75 -10.60 2.96
CA PHE A 73 -3.49 -9.35 2.93
C PHE A 73 -4.69 -9.38 3.87
N ASN A 74 -5.12 -8.21 4.32
CA ASN A 74 -6.42 -8.06 4.98
C ASN A 74 -7.55 -8.38 3.98
N HIS A 75 -8.70 -8.85 4.47
CA HIS A 75 -9.87 -9.04 3.60
C HIS A 75 -10.30 -7.75 2.88
N ASP A 76 -10.21 -6.60 3.55
CA ASP A 76 -10.27 -5.28 2.92
C ASP A 76 -8.84 -4.80 2.61
N TRP A 77 -8.26 -5.38 1.57
CA TRP A 77 -6.82 -5.35 1.27
C TRP A 77 -6.30 -3.97 0.83
N MET A 78 -7.14 -2.94 0.73
CA MET A 78 -6.73 -1.63 0.24
C MET A 78 -7.43 -0.48 0.94
N THR A 79 -6.74 0.66 1.05
CA THR A 79 -7.34 1.90 1.54
C THR A 79 -8.31 2.50 0.50
N PRO A 80 -9.35 3.26 0.93
CA PRO A 80 -10.21 3.95 0.00
C PRO A 80 -9.44 5.00 -0.80
N LEU A 81 -9.96 5.33 -1.99
CA LEU A 81 -9.42 6.39 -2.83
C LEU A 81 -10.21 7.65 -2.57
N LEU A 82 -9.61 8.59 -1.85
CA LEU A 82 -10.28 9.85 -1.51
C LEU A 82 -9.87 10.98 -2.45
N SER A 83 -8.69 10.86 -3.07
CA SER A 83 -8.26 11.78 -4.10
C SER A 83 -9.10 11.64 -5.36
N VAL A 84 -9.57 12.76 -5.92
CA VAL A 84 -10.33 12.80 -7.16
C VAL A 84 -9.52 13.49 -8.23
N ARG A 85 -9.17 12.75 -9.29
CA ARG A 85 -8.43 13.27 -10.44
C ARG A 85 -9.22 13.08 -11.73
N THR A 86 -9.83 14.16 -12.19
CA THR A 86 -10.46 14.24 -13.52
C THR A 86 -9.72 15.24 -14.41
N ARG A 87 -10.12 15.38 -15.67
CA ARG A 87 -9.59 16.43 -16.57
C ARG A 87 -9.85 17.86 -16.06
N LYS A 88 -10.86 18.05 -15.20
CA LYS A 88 -11.32 19.38 -14.75
C LYS A 88 -11.11 19.63 -13.25
N ILE A 89 -11.00 18.58 -12.45
CA ILE A 89 -10.91 18.65 -10.99
C ILE A 89 -9.70 17.84 -10.55
N ARG A 90 -8.85 18.45 -9.72
CA ARG A 90 -7.83 17.75 -8.96
C ARG A 90 -8.05 18.10 -7.50
N THR A 91 -8.55 17.13 -6.74
CA THR A 91 -8.58 17.21 -5.28
C THR A 91 -7.62 16.15 -4.79
N GLU A 92 -6.51 16.60 -4.23
CA GLU A 92 -5.53 15.72 -3.60
C GLU A 92 -5.89 15.62 -2.12
N VAL A 93 -6.11 14.40 -1.67
CA VAL A 93 -6.34 14.06 -0.27
C VAL A 93 -5.08 13.39 0.26
N PRO A 94 -4.54 13.80 1.42
CA PRO A 94 -3.36 13.18 1.99
C PRO A 94 -3.54 11.68 2.22
N ARG A 95 -2.46 10.89 2.04
CA ARG A 95 -2.51 9.43 2.22
C ARG A 95 -3.00 9.02 3.61
N GLY A 96 -2.64 9.77 4.64
CA GLY A 96 -3.09 9.60 6.01
C GLY A 96 -4.61 9.69 6.17
N ALA A 97 -5.30 10.52 5.38
CA ALA A 97 -6.76 10.55 5.44
C ALA A 97 -7.40 9.27 4.87
N GLU A 98 -6.79 8.66 3.85
CA GLU A 98 -7.22 7.35 3.32
C GLU A 98 -7.01 6.26 4.38
N ILE A 99 -5.85 6.25 5.03
CA ILE A 99 -5.52 5.32 6.14
C ILE A 99 -6.47 5.53 7.33
N THR A 100 -6.71 6.78 7.74
CA THR A 100 -7.65 7.14 8.82
C THR A 100 -9.05 6.61 8.50
N THR A 101 -9.52 6.81 7.27
CA THR A 101 -10.85 6.36 6.85
C THR A 101 -10.95 4.83 6.89
N TRP A 102 -9.90 4.14 6.46
CA TRP A 102 -9.83 2.69 6.53
C TRP A 102 -9.81 2.20 8.00
N LEU A 103 -9.02 2.83 8.87
CA LEU A 103 -8.96 2.49 10.30
C LEU A 103 -10.28 2.76 11.02
N PHE A 104 -11.03 3.80 10.62
CA PHE A 104 -12.33 4.13 11.21
C PHE A 104 -13.34 3.00 11.05
N VAL A 105 -13.32 2.28 9.92
CA VAL A 105 -14.21 1.15 9.67
C VAL A 105 -13.66 -0.19 10.20
N HIS A 106 -12.39 -0.24 10.58
CA HIS A 106 -11.71 -1.41 11.18
C HIS A 106 -11.30 -1.13 12.63
N SER A 107 -12.28 -1.03 13.53
CA SER A 107 -12.02 -0.69 14.95
C SER A 107 -11.30 -1.79 15.75
N ASP A 108 -11.11 -2.98 15.18
CA ASP A 108 -10.42 -4.13 15.79
C ASP A 108 -8.89 -4.13 15.57
N ILE A 109 -8.36 -3.12 14.87
CA ILE A 109 -6.91 -2.96 14.68
C ILE A 109 -6.26 -2.43 15.96
N GLU A 110 -5.28 -3.18 16.46
CA GLU A 110 -4.56 -2.86 17.71
C GLU A 110 -3.32 -2.00 17.46
N ARG A 111 -2.60 -2.31 16.37
CA ARG A 111 -1.34 -1.64 15.99
C ARG A 111 -1.21 -1.66 14.48
N TYR A 112 -0.56 -0.63 13.95
CA TYR A 112 -0.22 -0.59 12.55
C TYR A 112 1.15 0.05 12.32
N ALA A 113 1.73 -0.23 11.16
CA ALA A 113 2.89 0.47 10.63
C ALA A 113 2.56 0.98 9.22
N ILE A 114 3.17 2.10 8.83
CA ILE A 114 3.06 2.66 7.48
C ILE A 114 4.45 2.58 6.84
N LEU A 115 4.54 1.90 5.71
CA LEU A 115 5.74 1.85 4.87
C LEU A 115 5.45 2.66 3.61
N ASP A 116 5.97 3.87 3.57
CA ASP A 116 5.70 4.84 2.50
C ASP A 116 6.94 5.75 2.32
N ASP A 117 7.21 6.21 1.11
CA ASP A 117 8.34 7.10 0.79
C ASP A 117 7.95 8.59 0.79
N LEU A 118 6.67 8.88 1.01
CA LEU A 118 6.15 10.23 1.07
C LEU A 118 6.55 10.97 2.36
N SER A 119 6.57 12.31 2.29
CA SER A 119 6.86 13.17 3.43
C SER A 119 5.79 13.08 4.53
N GLU A 120 6.17 13.38 5.77
CA GLU A 120 5.28 13.45 6.95
C GLU A 120 4.00 14.26 6.74
N ALA A 121 4.03 15.30 5.89
CA ALA A 121 2.85 16.09 5.56
C ALA A 121 1.67 15.26 5.01
N GLN A 122 1.94 14.09 4.43
CA GLN A 122 0.94 13.16 3.93
C GLN A 122 0.25 12.36 5.05
N PHE A 123 0.81 12.33 6.26
CA PHE A 123 0.37 11.47 7.36
C PHE A 123 -0.01 12.23 8.63
N LYS A 124 -0.21 13.55 8.56
CA LYS A 124 -0.63 14.35 9.73
C LYS A 124 -1.86 13.73 10.39
N GLY A 125 -1.73 13.39 11.68
CA GLY A 125 -2.80 12.76 12.47
C GLY A 125 -2.53 11.30 12.85
N HIS A 126 -1.36 10.76 12.50
CA HIS A 126 -0.88 9.41 12.85
C HIS A 126 0.44 9.46 13.62
#